data_AF-A0A538HLY7-F1
#
_entry.id   AF-A0A538HLY7-F1
#
_cell.length_a   1.000
_cell.length_b   1.000
_cell.length_c   1.000
_cell.angle_alpha   90.00
_cell.angle_beta   90.00
_cell.angle_gamma   90.00
#
_symmetry.space_group_name_H-M   'P 1'
#
loop_
_entity.id
_entity.type
_entity.pdbx_description
1 polymer ?
#
loop_
_entity_poly.entity_id
_entity_poly.type
_entity_poly.pdbx_seq_one_letter_code
_entity_poly.pdbx_strand_id
1 'polypeptide(L)'
;MLVLAVPLCLAARAATSRAPPTVSCEQIILRGASGHAGHYRVVLGVVSVPRAYLPQVVPTRSRPWTFWRKAGLVVRGDAGPVVVSVPRAWRRRAAITWGDSEIVSRLRIARCPALPPKVWNAYAGGFYLRSRSACVPLTFRVGGRAKTVRFGLAKRCA
;
A
#
# COMPACT_ATOMS: atom_id res chain seq x y z
N MET A 1 24.06 2.01 58.00
CA MET A 1 23.27 2.69 56.95
C MET A 1 22.49 1.64 56.18
N LEU A 2 21.17 1.68 56.22
CA LEU A 2 20.29 0.73 55.52
C LEU A 2 19.90 1.34 54.16
N VAL A 3 20.28 0.72 53.04
CA VAL A 3 19.93 1.20 51.69
C VAL A 3 18.67 0.46 51.21
N LEU A 4 17.56 1.17 51.16
CA LEU A 4 16.30 0.70 50.55
C LEU A 4 16.42 0.81 49.02
N ALA A 5 16.44 -0.33 48.33
CA ALA A 5 16.35 -0.40 46.88
C ALA A 5 14.90 -0.24 46.44
N VAL A 6 14.57 0.86 45.75
CA VAL A 6 13.27 1.08 45.12
C VAL A 6 13.27 0.43 43.73
N PRO A 7 12.34 -0.49 43.41
CA PRO A 7 12.28 -1.07 42.07
C PRO A 7 11.65 -0.07 41.10
N LEU A 8 12.43 0.36 40.10
CA LEU A 8 11.90 1.08 38.94
C LEU A 8 11.08 0.12 38.06
N CYS A 9 9.76 0.13 38.21
CA CYS A 9 8.86 -0.46 37.23
C CYS A 9 8.84 0.42 35.96
N LEU A 10 9.57 0.01 34.92
CA LEU A 10 9.40 0.59 33.58
C LEU A 10 8.06 0.11 32.99
N ALA A 11 7.04 0.98 33.01
CA ALA A 11 5.80 0.75 32.26
C ALA A 11 6.06 0.92 30.75
N ALA A 12 6.07 -0.19 30.00
CA ALA A 12 6.12 -0.15 28.55
C ALA A 12 4.79 0.38 27.99
N ARG A 13 4.79 1.59 27.41
CA ARG A 13 3.64 2.11 26.64
C ARG A 13 3.45 1.23 25.39
N ALA A 14 2.42 0.39 25.40
CA ALA A 14 1.96 -0.28 24.19
C ALA A 14 1.52 0.78 23.18
N ALA A 15 2.21 0.86 22.04
CA ALA A 15 1.80 1.76 20.96
C ALA A 15 0.45 1.30 20.41
N THR A 16 -0.60 2.08 20.64
CA THR A 16 -1.94 1.81 20.08
C THR A 16 -1.83 1.78 18.57
N SER A 17 -1.94 0.58 17.97
CA SER A 17 -1.92 0.44 16.52
C SER A 17 -3.20 1.02 15.95
N ARG A 18 -3.18 2.29 15.54
CA ARG A 18 -4.32 2.91 14.84
C ARG A 18 -4.68 2.05 13.62
N ALA A 19 -5.97 1.77 13.47
CA ALA A 19 -6.47 1.07 12.29
C ALA A 19 -6.06 1.85 11.03
N PRO A 20 -5.70 1.16 9.93
CA PRO A 20 -5.35 1.84 8.70
C PRO A 20 -6.56 2.59 8.12
N PRO A 21 -6.36 3.75 7.47
CA PRO A 21 -7.45 4.44 6.78
C PRO A 21 -8.06 3.53 5.72
N THR A 22 -9.37 3.68 5.51
CA THR A 22 -10.13 2.90 4.54
C THR A 22 -10.42 3.74 3.32
N VAL A 23 -9.98 3.27 2.16
CA VAL A 23 -10.34 3.76 0.83
C VAL A 23 -11.69 3.14 0.47
N SER A 24 -12.69 3.98 0.28
CA SER A 24 -14.07 3.59 0.08
C SER A 24 -14.40 3.32 -1.41
N CYS A 25 -15.64 2.91 -1.69
CA CYS A 25 -16.05 2.54 -3.05
C CYS A 25 -16.33 3.75 -3.95
N GLU A 26 -16.51 4.92 -3.36
CA GLU A 26 -16.68 6.20 -4.05
C GLU A 26 -15.38 6.63 -4.75
N GLN A 27 -14.24 6.06 -4.34
CA GLN A 27 -12.91 6.32 -4.93
C GLN A 27 -12.60 5.46 -6.17
N ILE A 28 -13.58 4.71 -6.68
CA ILE A 28 -13.44 3.93 -7.90
C ILE A 28 -13.45 4.89 -9.09
N ILE A 29 -12.32 5.00 -9.79
CA ILE A 29 -12.18 5.93 -10.92
C ILE A 29 -12.53 5.30 -12.27
N LEU A 30 -12.39 3.97 -12.38
CA LEU A 30 -12.63 3.20 -13.61
C LEU A 30 -12.98 1.76 -13.25
N ARG A 31 -13.62 1.05 -14.19
CA ARG A 31 -13.87 -0.39 -14.11
C ARG A 31 -13.33 -1.09 -15.35
N GLY A 32 -12.62 -2.19 -15.14
CA GLY A 32 -12.04 -3.00 -16.21
C GLY A 32 -12.58 -4.44 -16.21
N ALA A 33 -12.60 -5.08 -17.38
CA ALA A 33 -13.04 -6.47 -17.52
C ALA A 33 -12.01 -7.50 -17.00
N SER A 34 -10.74 -7.10 -16.82
CA SER A 34 -9.67 -8.01 -16.42
C SER A 34 -8.64 -7.32 -15.53
N GLY A 35 -8.14 -8.07 -14.54
CA GLY A 35 -7.01 -7.66 -13.72
C GLY A 35 -5.67 -7.68 -14.46
N HIS A 36 -5.58 -8.28 -15.66
CA HIS A 36 -4.31 -8.41 -16.40
C HIS A 36 -4.10 -7.33 -17.46
N ALA A 37 -5.05 -6.39 -17.61
CA ALA A 37 -4.93 -5.30 -18.58
C ALA A 37 -3.64 -4.49 -18.36
N GLY A 38 -2.96 -4.11 -19.45
CA GLY A 38 -1.75 -3.27 -19.38
C GLY A 38 -0.55 -3.93 -18.67
N HIS A 39 -0.43 -5.27 -18.72
CA HIS A 39 0.61 -6.06 -18.04
C HIS A 39 0.59 -5.94 -16.52
N TYR A 40 -0.59 -5.71 -15.95
CA TYR A 40 -0.80 -5.81 -14.52
C TYR A 40 -0.71 -7.27 -14.06
N ARG A 41 -0.38 -7.46 -12.79
CA ARG A 41 -0.12 -8.77 -12.18
C ARG A 41 -1.10 -9.02 -11.07
N VAL A 42 -1.87 -10.10 -11.19
CA VAL A 42 -2.83 -10.49 -10.16
C VAL A 42 -2.10 -11.10 -8.95
N VAL A 43 -2.48 -10.63 -7.77
CA VAL A 43 -1.94 -10.99 -6.46
C VAL A 43 -3.09 -11.53 -5.62
N LEU A 44 -2.90 -12.75 -5.08
CA LEU A 44 -3.92 -13.48 -4.29
C LEU A 44 -5.26 -13.72 -5.01
N GLY A 45 -5.33 -13.51 -6.33
CA GLY A 45 -6.56 -13.60 -7.11
C GLY A 45 -7.51 -12.39 -6.95
N VAL A 46 -7.16 -11.39 -6.14
CA VAL A 46 -8.10 -10.34 -5.70
C VAL A 46 -7.64 -8.93 -6.06
N VAL A 47 -6.36 -8.64 -5.95
CA VAL A 47 -5.80 -7.33 -6.28
C VAL A 47 -4.84 -7.49 -7.44
N SER A 48 -4.95 -6.64 -8.44
CA SER A 48 -3.98 -6.57 -9.52
C SER A 48 -3.18 -5.28 -9.44
N VAL A 49 -1.87 -5.45 -9.56
CA VAL A 49 -0.90 -4.39 -9.32
C VAL A 49 -0.10 -4.13 -10.59
N PRO A 50 0.53 -2.96 -10.74
CA PRO A 50 1.33 -2.66 -11.92
C PRO A 50 2.44 -3.68 -12.17
N ARG A 51 2.97 -3.64 -13.40
CA ARG A 51 4.19 -4.37 -13.80
C ARG A 51 5.32 -4.21 -12.78
N ALA A 52 6.23 -5.19 -12.73
CA ALA A 52 7.30 -5.24 -11.73
C ALA A 52 8.27 -4.05 -11.77
N TYR A 53 8.45 -3.43 -12.94
CA TYR A 53 9.30 -2.25 -13.13
C TYR A 53 8.50 -1.06 -13.65
N LEU A 54 8.53 0.05 -12.92
CA LEU A 54 7.90 1.31 -13.26
C LEU A 54 9.01 2.33 -13.59
N PRO A 55 9.17 2.71 -14.88
CA PRO A 55 10.23 3.62 -15.29
C PRO A 55 9.89 5.03 -14.84
N GLN A 56 10.86 5.77 -14.31
CA GLN A 56 10.73 7.17 -13.85
C GLN A 56 9.91 7.35 -12.56
N VAL A 57 10.33 8.34 -11.78
CA VAL A 57 9.59 8.98 -10.68
C VAL A 57 9.67 10.48 -10.92
N VAL A 58 8.70 11.24 -10.42
CA VAL A 58 8.67 12.70 -10.55
C VAL A 58 8.94 13.35 -9.19
N PRO A 59 9.59 14.53 -9.13
CA PRO A 59 9.68 15.31 -7.90
C PRO A 59 8.29 15.72 -7.38
N THR A 60 8.16 15.90 -6.06
CA THR A 60 6.96 16.47 -5.45
C THR A 60 7.32 17.41 -4.29
N ARG A 61 6.35 18.24 -3.89
CA ARG A 61 6.49 19.19 -2.77
C ARG A 61 6.08 18.60 -1.41
N SER A 62 5.55 17.38 -1.38
CA SER A 62 5.09 16.71 -0.16
C SER A 62 6.27 16.25 0.71
N ARG A 63 6.66 17.01 1.75
CA ARG A 63 7.69 16.56 2.70
C ARG A 63 7.13 15.44 3.60
N PRO A 64 7.95 14.43 3.98
CA PRO A 64 9.36 14.23 3.65
C PRO A 64 9.59 13.44 2.35
N TRP A 65 8.57 13.30 1.50
CA TRP A 65 8.57 12.46 0.30
C TRP A 65 8.97 13.25 -0.94
N THR A 66 10.25 13.25 -1.30
CA THR A 66 10.75 14.07 -2.41
C THR A 66 10.32 13.58 -3.80
N PHE A 67 9.95 12.30 -3.95
CA PHE A 67 9.58 11.72 -5.24
C PHE A 67 8.26 10.97 -5.19
N TRP A 68 7.57 10.93 -6.32
CA TRP A 68 6.29 10.26 -6.50
C TRP A 68 6.26 9.45 -7.78
N ARG A 69 5.53 8.34 -7.74
CA ARG A 69 5.18 7.54 -8.92
C ARG A 69 3.70 7.24 -8.92
N LYS A 70 2.96 7.82 -9.87
CA LYS A 70 1.59 7.38 -10.18
C LYS A 70 1.62 5.92 -10.64
N ALA A 71 0.83 5.11 -9.98
CA ALA A 71 0.61 3.71 -10.31
C ALA A 71 -0.72 3.28 -9.70
N GLY A 72 -1.75 3.13 -10.53
CA GLY A 72 -3.02 2.58 -10.08
C GLY A 72 -2.89 1.13 -9.63
N LEU A 73 -3.87 0.66 -8.88
CA LEU A 73 -4.12 -0.76 -8.70
C LEU A 73 -5.59 -1.01 -8.99
N VAL A 74 -5.93 -2.26 -9.24
CA VAL A 74 -7.33 -2.67 -9.44
C VAL A 74 -7.69 -3.78 -8.46
N VAL A 75 -8.89 -3.76 -7.92
CA VAL A 75 -9.41 -4.78 -7.00
C VAL A 75 -10.60 -5.45 -7.66
N ARG A 76 -10.63 -6.77 -7.68
CA ARG A 76 -11.75 -7.56 -8.19
C ARG A 76 -13.02 -7.20 -7.43
N GLY A 77 -14.10 -6.88 -8.13
CA GLY A 77 -15.40 -6.59 -7.53
C GLY A 77 -15.89 -7.75 -6.68
N ASP A 78 -16.64 -7.41 -5.63
CA ASP A 78 -17.15 -8.30 -4.58
C ASP A 78 -16.07 -9.11 -3.84
N ALA A 79 -14.79 -8.82 -4.06
CA ALA A 79 -13.68 -9.41 -3.34
C ALA A 79 -13.00 -8.37 -2.44
N GLY A 80 -12.23 -8.88 -1.49
CA GLY A 80 -11.61 -8.06 -0.45
C GLY A 80 -12.31 -8.23 0.89
N PRO A 81 -12.05 -7.35 1.87
CA PRO A 81 -11.19 -6.16 1.80
C PRO A 81 -9.72 -6.47 1.49
N VAL A 82 -9.00 -5.48 0.95
CA VAL A 82 -7.55 -5.60 0.68
C VAL A 82 -6.79 -4.67 1.60
N VAL A 83 -5.83 -5.18 2.38
CA VAL A 83 -4.90 -4.33 3.13
C VAL A 83 -3.58 -4.25 2.39
N VAL A 84 -3.15 -3.04 2.06
CA VAL A 84 -1.86 -2.77 1.43
C VAL A 84 -0.94 -2.16 2.48
N SER A 85 0.29 -2.66 2.60
CA SER A 85 1.25 -2.20 3.60
C SER A 85 2.66 -2.09 3.05
N VAL A 86 3.34 -1.02 3.40
CA VAL A 86 4.81 -0.93 3.36
C VAL A 86 5.36 -1.68 4.59
N PRO A 87 6.25 -2.68 4.40
CA PRO A 87 6.92 -3.37 5.51
C PRO A 87 7.65 -2.39 6.43
N ARG A 88 7.74 -2.71 7.73
CA ARG A 88 8.27 -1.79 8.76
C ARG A 88 9.65 -1.21 8.40
N ALA A 89 10.56 -2.06 7.91
CA ALA A 89 11.91 -1.68 7.49
C ALA A 89 11.94 -0.65 6.33
N TRP A 90 10.84 -0.53 5.57
CA TRP A 90 10.72 0.36 4.41
C TRP A 90 9.94 1.65 4.68
N ARG A 91 9.27 1.78 5.83
CA ARG A 91 8.39 2.94 6.11
C ARG A 91 9.12 4.27 6.23
N ARG A 92 10.43 4.26 6.44
CA ARG A 92 11.28 5.47 6.37
C ARG A 92 11.70 5.84 4.96
N ARG A 93 11.52 4.94 3.98
CA ARG A 93 12.04 5.09 2.60
C ARG A 93 10.92 5.25 1.58
N ALA A 94 9.77 4.63 1.83
CA ALA A 94 8.61 4.64 0.95
C ALA A 94 7.30 4.79 1.74
N ALA A 95 6.33 5.40 1.07
CA ALA A 95 4.94 5.47 1.47
C ALA A 95 4.04 5.26 0.24
N ILE A 96 2.74 5.15 0.47
CA ILE A 96 1.73 4.82 -0.53
C ILE A 96 0.51 5.72 -0.37
N THR A 97 -0.26 5.83 -1.45
CA THR A 97 -1.61 6.40 -1.45
C THR A 97 -2.45 5.68 -2.51
N TRP A 98 -3.74 5.49 -2.23
CA TRP A 98 -4.75 5.17 -3.23
C TRP A 98 -6.09 5.80 -2.84
N GLY A 99 -6.90 6.17 -3.84
CA GLY A 99 -8.14 6.92 -3.62
C GLY A 99 -7.88 8.24 -2.91
N ASP A 100 -8.61 8.47 -1.84
CA ASP A 100 -8.57 9.64 -0.97
C ASP A 100 -7.63 9.50 0.24
N SER A 101 -6.88 8.39 0.33
CA SER A 101 -5.95 8.22 1.46
C SER A 101 -4.86 9.28 1.47
N GLU A 102 -4.51 9.77 2.66
CA GLU A 102 -3.27 10.51 2.88
C GLU A 102 -2.03 9.67 2.48
N ILE A 103 -0.84 10.28 2.56
CA ILE A 103 0.42 9.57 2.33
C ILE A 103 0.75 8.68 3.53
N VAL A 104 0.46 7.39 3.43
CA VAL A 104 0.51 6.45 4.56
C VAL A 104 1.45 5.26 4.30
N SER A 105 1.73 4.50 5.36
CA SER A 105 2.46 3.23 5.25
C SER A 105 1.56 2.00 5.17
N ARG A 106 0.26 2.18 5.41
CA ARG A 106 -0.75 1.13 5.36
C ARG A 106 -2.10 1.75 5.09
N LEU A 107 -2.87 1.15 4.20
CA LEU A 107 -4.28 1.48 3.99
C LEU A 107 -5.09 0.19 3.74
N ARG A 108 -6.39 0.30 3.88
CA ARG A 108 -7.37 -0.75 3.58
C ARG A 108 -8.24 -0.27 2.43
N ILE A 109 -8.45 -1.11 1.42
CA ILE A 109 -9.44 -0.87 0.37
C ILE A 109 -10.66 -1.71 0.73
N ALA A 110 -11.81 -1.05 0.78
CA ALA A 110 -13.09 -1.70 1.09
C ALA A 110 -13.43 -2.81 0.07
N ARG A 111 -14.27 -3.75 0.50
CA ARG A 111 -14.91 -4.67 -0.44
C ARG A 111 -15.98 -3.87 -1.18
N CYS A 112 -15.84 -3.76 -2.50
CA CYS A 112 -16.71 -2.92 -3.34
C CYS A 112 -17.45 -3.74 -4.38
N PRO A 113 -18.67 -3.32 -4.76
CA PRO A 113 -19.54 -4.12 -5.61
C PRO A 113 -18.94 -4.35 -7.01
N ALA A 114 -19.28 -5.49 -7.62
CA ALA A 114 -19.06 -5.73 -9.04
C ALA A 114 -20.29 -5.29 -9.85
N LEU A 115 -20.35 -4.01 -10.21
CA LEU A 115 -21.43 -3.47 -11.06
C LEU A 115 -20.83 -2.83 -12.32
N PRO A 116 -20.93 -3.48 -13.50
CA PRO A 116 -21.54 -4.81 -13.77
C PRO A 116 -20.76 -6.00 -13.15
N PRO A 117 -21.31 -7.23 -13.15
CA PRO A 117 -20.63 -8.41 -12.59
C PRO A 117 -19.26 -8.67 -13.21
N LYS A 118 -18.37 -9.30 -12.44
CA LYS A 118 -17.01 -9.72 -12.86
C LYS A 118 -16.06 -8.57 -13.27
N VAL A 119 -16.31 -7.35 -12.80
CA VAL A 119 -15.39 -6.21 -13.01
C VAL A 119 -14.22 -6.16 -12.04
N TRP A 120 -13.23 -5.36 -12.41
CA TRP A 120 -12.12 -4.93 -11.58
C TRP A 120 -12.23 -3.42 -11.35
N ASN A 121 -12.38 -3.02 -10.09
CA ASN A 121 -12.52 -1.64 -9.64
C ASN A 121 -11.14 -0.98 -9.53
N ALA A 122 -10.92 0.10 -10.26
CA ALA A 122 -9.63 0.79 -10.32
C ALA A 122 -9.55 1.96 -9.35
N TYR A 123 -8.40 2.07 -8.68
CA TYR A 123 -8.10 3.14 -7.74
C TYR A 123 -6.86 3.89 -8.20
N ALA A 124 -7.01 5.22 -8.32
CA ALA A 124 -5.89 6.10 -8.60
C ALA A 124 -4.97 6.18 -7.38
N GLY A 125 -3.65 6.23 -7.58
CA GLY A 125 -2.70 6.33 -6.48
C GLY A 125 -1.29 6.03 -6.90
N GLY A 126 -0.47 5.56 -5.96
CA GLY A 126 0.88 5.09 -6.24
C GLY A 126 1.83 5.17 -5.05
N PHE A 127 3.09 5.46 -5.37
CA PHE A 127 4.22 5.35 -4.45
C PHE A 127 4.86 6.70 -4.19
N TYR A 128 5.24 6.94 -2.95
CA TYR A 128 6.08 8.06 -2.53
C TYR A 128 7.43 7.54 -2.07
N LEU A 129 8.51 8.24 -2.44
CA LEU A 129 9.89 7.88 -2.09
C LEU A 129 10.65 9.08 -1.54
N ARG A 130 11.61 8.78 -0.66
CA ARG A 130 12.62 9.76 -0.25
C ARG A 130 13.80 9.86 -1.22
N SER A 131 14.06 8.81 -1.98
CA SER A 131 15.18 8.72 -2.94
C SER A 131 14.66 8.59 -4.36
N ARG A 132 15.47 9.00 -5.35
CA ARG A 132 15.11 9.01 -6.79
C ARG A 132 14.81 7.64 -7.38
N SER A 133 15.19 6.55 -6.72
CA SER A 133 14.88 5.19 -7.15
C SER A 133 14.89 4.21 -5.98
N ALA A 134 14.11 3.13 -6.08
CA ALA A 134 14.06 2.08 -5.08
C ALA A 134 13.45 0.78 -5.62
N CYS A 135 13.76 -0.36 -5.00
CA CYS A 135 12.99 -1.59 -5.15
C CYS A 135 12.06 -1.74 -3.93
N VAL A 136 10.83 -1.25 -4.04
CA VAL A 136 9.89 -1.18 -2.91
C VAL A 136 9.11 -2.48 -2.75
N PRO A 137 9.17 -3.16 -1.60
CA PRO A 137 8.25 -4.24 -1.28
C PRO A 137 6.93 -3.68 -0.72
N LEU A 138 5.80 -4.17 -1.22
CA LEU A 138 4.50 -4.01 -0.58
C LEU A 138 3.93 -5.38 -0.20
N THR A 139 3.32 -5.46 0.98
CA THR A 139 2.56 -6.63 1.41
C THR A 139 1.08 -6.39 1.19
N PHE A 140 0.44 -7.28 0.43
CA PHE A 140 -1.00 -7.33 0.22
C PHE A 140 -1.59 -8.42 1.11
N ARG A 141 -2.64 -8.10 1.86
CA ARG A 141 -3.40 -9.07 2.65
C ARG A 141 -4.86 -9.07 2.23
N VAL A 142 -5.44 -10.26 2.12
CA VAL A 142 -6.86 -10.49 1.81
C VAL A 142 -7.32 -11.68 2.65
N GLY A 143 -8.27 -11.46 3.56
CA GLY A 143 -8.60 -12.45 4.59
C GLY A 143 -7.35 -12.89 5.37
N GLY A 144 -7.18 -14.20 5.56
CA GLY A 144 -6.00 -14.80 6.20
C GLY A 144 -4.74 -14.91 5.31
N ARG A 145 -4.80 -14.52 4.03
CA ARG A 145 -3.70 -14.70 3.07
C ARG A 145 -2.89 -13.43 2.91
N ALA A 146 -1.58 -13.57 2.77
CA ALA A 146 -0.66 -12.46 2.52
C ALA A 146 0.32 -12.78 1.39
N LYS A 147 0.69 -11.77 0.59
CA LYS A 147 1.78 -11.87 -0.39
C LYS A 147 2.55 -10.56 -0.46
N THR A 148 3.87 -10.65 -0.41
CA THR A 148 4.75 -9.50 -0.63
C THR A 148 5.18 -9.45 -2.10
N VAL A 149 5.07 -8.28 -2.71
CA VAL A 149 5.42 -8.04 -4.10
C VAL A 149 6.39 -6.88 -4.17
N ARG A 150 7.45 -7.03 -4.96
CA ARG A 150 8.45 -5.98 -5.19
C ARG A 150 8.12 -5.16 -6.43
N PHE A 151 8.39 -3.87 -6.36
CA PHE A 151 8.23 -2.88 -7.42
C PHE A 151 9.53 -2.10 -7.59
N GLY A 152 10.16 -2.24 -8.75
CA GLY A 152 11.29 -1.42 -9.14
C GLY A 152 10.79 -0.05 -9.61
N LEU A 153 11.11 1.02 -8.89
CA LEU A 153 10.73 2.39 -9.19
C LEU A 153 11.98 3.14 -9.66
N ALA A 154 12.03 3.51 -10.94
CA ALA A 154 13.20 4.10 -11.60
C ALA A 154 14.51 3.29 -11.48
N LYS A 155 14.46 2.07 -10.95
CA LYS A 155 15.50 1.04 -11.00
C LYS A 155 14.84 -0.33 -10.96
N ARG A 156 15.46 -1.35 -11.54
CA ARG A 156 14.98 -2.74 -11.42
C ARG A 156 15.27 -3.26 -10.00
N CYS A 157 14.48 -4.24 -9.59
CA CYS A 157 14.78 -5.05 -8.42
C CYS A 157 15.85 -6.08 -8.78
N ALA A 158 16.79 -6.31 -7.86
CA ALA A 158 17.66 -7.48 -7.90
C ALA A 158 16.91 -8.73 -7.42
#